data_AF-A0A7V8V339-F1
#
_entry.id   AF-A0A7V8V339-F1
#
_cell.length_a   1.000
_cell.length_b   1.000
_cell.length_c   1.000
_cell.angle_alpha   90.00
_cell.angle_beta   90.00
_cell.angle_gamma   90.00
#
_symmetry.space_group_name_H-M   'P 1'
#
loop_
_entity.id
_entity.type
_entity.pdbx_description
1 polymer ?
#
loop_
_entity_poly.entity_id
_entity_poly.type
_entity_poly.pdbx_seq_one_letter_code
_entity_poly.pdbx_strand_id
1 'polypeptide(L)'
;MKLRYEYMNQRQLGQLFNATSHDVGKWLRDLELRNQKGSPSSEAFQRKLVSKNFDTNGTYSYVWHAERTARILEEAGHPLASIMPTQVVETPAVKGPFTLRASDADNWHLVGNDNQVTIVIRGERNADAVKRVMNIAHRAGILNRISESQALSEQHQSNQPLAEVASDDASTSEFQIYQST
;
A
#
# COMPACT_ATOMS: atom_id res chain seq x y z
N MET A 1 -6.10 -9.02 1.14
CA MET A 1 -5.79 -7.60 1.42
C MET A 1 -6.85 -6.74 0.76
N LYS A 2 -7.35 -5.70 1.42
CA LYS A 2 -8.28 -4.73 0.79
C LYS A 2 -7.55 -3.42 0.54
N LEU A 3 -7.53 -2.96 -0.71
CA LEU A 3 -6.87 -1.73 -1.13
C LEU A 3 -7.84 -0.55 -0.99
N ARG A 4 -7.34 0.63 -0.59
CA ARG A 4 -8.18 1.83 -0.43
C ARG A 4 -8.66 2.41 -1.75
N TYR A 5 -7.90 2.21 -2.82
CA TYR A 5 -8.17 2.78 -4.14
C TYR A 5 -8.35 1.67 -5.16
N GLU A 6 -9.39 1.78 -6.00
CA GLU A 6 -9.54 0.92 -7.17
C GLU A 6 -8.44 1.19 -8.20
N TYR A 7 -8.05 2.46 -8.37
CA TYR A 7 -6.97 2.89 -9.24
C TYR A 7 -5.90 3.67 -8.46
N MET A 8 -4.63 3.38 -8.77
CA MET A 8 -3.46 3.98 -8.13
C MET A 8 -2.51 4.56 -9.16
N ASN A 9 -1.86 5.68 -8.84
CA ASN A 9 -0.71 6.13 -9.62
C ASN A 9 0.52 5.23 -9.33
N GLN A 10 1.60 5.39 -10.11
CA GLN A 10 2.80 4.55 -9.97
C GLN A 10 3.48 4.70 -8.61
N ARG A 11 3.41 5.88 -7.98
CA ARG A 11 3.95 6.10 -6.64
C ARG A 11 3.19 5.28 -5.59
N GLN A 12 1.86 5.32 -5.63
CA GLN A 12 0.99 4.52 -4.76
C GLN A 12 1.16 3.02 -5.00
N LEU A 13 1.30 2.59 -6.25
CA LEU A 13 1.66 1.20 -6.54
C LEU A 13 3.01 0.83 -5.93
N GLY A 14 4.03 1.68 -6.09
CA GLY A 14 5.37 1.42 -5.56
C GLY A 14 5.40 1.22 -4.05
N GLN A 15 4.53 1.94 -3.33
CA GLN A 15 4.35 1.77 -1.89
C GLN A 15 3.93 0.34 -1.49
N LEU A 16 3.19 -0.39 -2.33
CA LEU A 16 2.81 -1.79 -2.07
C LEU A 16 4.01 -2.76 -2.15
N PHE A 17 5.07 -2.37 -2.88
CA PHE A 17 6.25 -3.21 -3.15
C PHE A 17 7.53 -2.65 -2.51
N ASN A 18 7.42 -1.61 -1.67
CA ASN A 18 8.56 -0.86 -1.15
C ASN A 18 9.52 -0.38 -2.26
N ALA A 19 8.93 0.16 -3.34
CA ALA A 19 9.63 0.56 -4.55
C ALA A 19 9.27 1.99 -4.97
N THR A 20 10.10 2.60 -5.82
CA THR A 20 9.84 3.95 -6.33
C THR A 20 8.88 3.90 -7.53
N SER A 21 8.29 5.05 -7.90
CA SER A 21 7.50 5.15 -9.13
C SER A 21 8.31 4.85 -10.39
N HIS A 22 9.62 5.10 -10.37
CA HIS A 22 10.52 4.78 -11.47
C HIS A 22 10.71 3.26 -11.62
N ASP A 23 10.84 2.53 -10.51
CA ASP A 23 10.96 1.07 -10.50
C ASP A 23 9.68 0.43 -11.05
N VAL A 24 8.52 0.82 -10.51
CA VAL A 24 7.22 0.38 -11.05
C VAL A 24 7.09 0.73 -12.52
N GLY A 25 7.54 1.92 -12.89
CA GLY A 25 7.53 2.38 -14.25
C GLY A 25 8.37 1.53 -15.20
N LYS A 26 9.52 1.02 -14.73
CA LYS A 26 10.40 0.09 -15.43
C LYS A 26 9.76 -1.29 -15.52
N TRP A 27 9.25 -1.84 -14.42
CA TRP A 27 8.61 -3.17 -14.40
C TRP A 27 7.43 -3.24 -15.37
N LEU A 28 6.58 -2.21 -15.40
CA LEU A 28 5.47 -2.14 -16.35
C LEU A 28 5.93 -2.07 -17.80
N ARG A 29 7.11 -1.50 -18.08
CA ARG A 29 7.68 -1.50 -19.43
C ARG A 29 8.25 -2.86 -19.79
N ASP A 30 8.94 -3.51 -18.85
CA ASP A 30 9.52 -4.84 -19.04
C ASP A 30 8.42 -5.91 -19.26
N LEU A 31 7.21 -5.67 -18.74
CA LEU A 31 5.99 -6.45 -18.98
C LEU A 31 5.18 -6.02 -20.21
N GLU A 32 5.70 -5.12 -21.05
CA GLU A 32 5.04 -4.57 -22.24
C GLU A 32 3.70 -3.84 -21.96
N LEU A 33 3.42 -3.53 -20.70
CA LEU A 33 2.26 -2.72 -20.29
C LEU A 33 2.51 -1.21 -20.47
N ARG A 34 3.77 -0.79 -20.64
CA ARG A 34 4.17 0.58 -21.03
C ARG A 34 5.08 0.58 -22.23
N ASN A 35 4.97 1.61 -23.05
CA ASN A 35 5.89 1.86 -24.15
C ASN A 35 7.17 2.58 -23.68
N GLN A 36 8.15 2.72 -24.59
CA GLN A 36 9.41 3.42 -24.31
C GLN A 36 9.23 4.89 -23.94
N LYS A 37 8.15 5.53 -24.40
CA LYS A 37 7.79 6.92 -24.06
C LYS A 37 7.11 7.04 -22.69
N GLY A 38 6.96 5.94 -21.95
CA GLY A 38 6.34 5.91 -20.63
C GLY A 38 4.81 5.98 -20.63
N SER A 39 4.15 5.92 -21.80
CA SER A 39 2.68 5.81 -21.86
C SER A 39 2.23 4.35 -21.73
N PRO A 40 1.03 4.08 -21.19
CA PRO A 40 0.43 2.75 -21.24
C PRO A 40 0.34 2.19 -22.65
N SER A 41 0.53 0.88 -22.79
CA SER A 41 0.36 0.17 -24.07
C SER A 41 -1.12 0.01 -24.43
N SER A 42 -1.39 -0.28 -25.71
CA SER A 42 -2.75 -0.63 -26.17
C SER A 42 -3.29 -1.85 -25.44
N GLU A 43 -2.43 -2.83 -25.13
CA GLU A 43 -2.80 -4.01 -24.37
C GLU A 43 -3.27 -3.65 -22.95
N ALA A 44 -2.58 -2.75 -22.26
CA ALA A 44 -2.98 -2.29 -20.93
C ALA A 44 -4.40 -1.67 -20.93
N PHE A 45 -4.75 -0.92 -21.98
CA PHE A 45 -6.11 -0.41 -22.16
C PHE A 45 -7.13 -1.51 -22.47
N GLN A 46 -6.81 -2.43 -23.38
CA GLN A 46 -7.70 -3.54 -23.74
C GLN A 46 -8.01 -4.42 -22.52
N ARG A 47 -7.00 -4.67 -21.69
CA ARG A 47 -7.14 -5.42 -20.43
C ARG A 47 -7.84 -4.63 -19.33
N LYS A 48 -8.22 -3.36 -19.55
CA LYS A 48 -8.80 -2.45 -18.55
C LYS A 48 -7.92 -2.34 -17.28
N LEU A 49 -6.61 -2.25 -17.47
CA LEU A 49 -5.65 -2.05 -16.38
C LEU A 49 -5.39 -0.57 -16.11
N VAL A 50 -5.81 0.31 -17.01
CA VAL A 50 -5.51 1.75 -16.93
C VAL A 50 -6.77 2.57 -17.11
N SER A 51 -6.87 3.63 -16.31
CA SER A 51 -7.83 4.72 -16.48
C SER A 51 -7.10 6.07 -16.54
N LYS A 52 -7.81 7.11 -16.95
CA LYS A 52 -7.33 8.49 -16.88
C LYS A 52 -7.95 9.15 -15.65
N ASN A 53 -7.13 9.78 -14.82
CA ASN A 53 -7.60 10.60 -13.72
C ASN A 53 -7.24 12.06 -14.00
N PHE A 54 -8.15 12.96 -13.66
CA PHE A 54 -7.91 14.40 -13.73
C PHE A 54 -7.30 14.84 -12.40
N ASP A 55 -6.06 15.29 -12.42
CA ASP A 55 -5.42 15.77 -11.19
C ASP A 55 -5.88 17.18 -10.81
N THR A 56 -5.51 17.61 -9.60
CA THR A 56 -5.83 18.94 -9.08
C THR A 56 -5.17 20.08 -9.86
N ASN A 57 -4.12 19.77 -10.63
CA ASN A 57 -3.36 20.73 -11.42
C ASN A 57 -3.90 20.85 -12.85
N GLY A 58 -5.03 20.21 -13.15
CA GLY A 58 -5.69 20.25 -14.45
C GLY A 58 -5.04 19.36 -15.51
N THR A 59 -4.13 18.47 -15.12
CA THR A 59 -3.44 17.55 -16.02
C THR A 59 -4.04 16.15 -15.92
N TYR A 60 -4.16 15.48 -17.06
CA TYR A 60 -4.57 14.08 -17.09
C TYR A 60 -3.37 13.19 -16.76
N SER A 61 -3.50 12.38 -15.72
CA SER A 61 -2.53 11.34 -15.37
C SER A 61 -3.13 9.95 -15.61
N TYR A 62 -2.27 9.00 -15.96
CA TYR A 62 -2.66 7.59 -16.06
C TYR A 62 -2.60 6.94 -14.69
N VAL A 63 -3.71 6.32 -14.29
CA VAL A 63 -3.83 5.55 -13.06
C VAL A 63 -4.09 4.08 -13.40
N TRP A 64 -3.54 3.19 -12.60
CA TRP A 64 -3.51 1.76 -12.83
C TRP A 64 -4.47 1.06 -11.88
N HIS A 65 -5.24 0.09 -12.38
CA HIS A 65 -6.13 -0.71 -11.56
C HIS A 65 -5.29 -1.43 -10.49
N ALA A 66 -5.50 -1.09 -9.23
CA ALA A 66 -4.56 -1.37 -8.15
C ALA A 66 -4.39 -2.88 -7.93
N GLU A 67 -5.49 -3.61 -7.69
CA GLU A 67 -5.44 -5.04 -7.39
C GLU A 67 -4.89 -5.87 -8.56
N ARG A 68 -5.41 -5.63 -9.77
CA ARG A 68 -5.01 -6.38 -10.98
C ARG A 68 -3.56 -6.12 -11.35
N THR A 69 -3.11 -4.86 -11.25
CA THR A 69 -1.72 -4.51 -11.56
C THR A 69 -0.77 -5.06 -10.50
N ALA A 70 -1.13 -4.95 -9.21
CA ALA A 70 -0.33 -5.50 -8.12
C ALA A 70 -0.14 -7.02 -8.28
N ARG A 71 -1.22 -7.74 -8.61
CA ARG A 71 -1.15 -9.18 -8.89
C ARG A 71 -0.22 -9.52 -10.06
N ILE A 72 -0.29 -8.77 -11.16
CA ILE A 72 0.60 -8.98 -12.32
C ILE A 72 2.07 -8.76 -11.91
N LEU A 73 2.36 -7.73 -11.11
CA LEU A 73 3.71 -7.46 -10.64
C LEU A 73 4.22 -8.55 -9.69
N GLU A 74 3.36 -9.06 -8.81
CA GLU A 74 3.67 -10.19 -7.93
C GLU A 74 3.96 -11.48 -8.73
N GLU A 75 3.10 -11.80 -9.71
CA GLU A 75 3.29 -12.93 -10.63
C GLU A 75 4.58 -12.80 -11.47
N ALA A 76 5.03 -11.57 -11.73
CA ALA A 76 6.32 -11.27 -12.39
C ALA A 76 7.54 -11.36 -11.44
N GLY A 77 7.34 -11.70 -10.16
CA GLY A 77 8.41 -11.89 -9.19
C GLY A 77 8.75 -10.66 -8.35
N HIS A 78 7.90 -9.63 -8.33
CA HIS A 78 8.06 -8.47 -7.44
C HIS A 78 7.26 -8.69 -6.14
N PRO A 79 7.90 -9.02 -5.00
CA PRO A 79 7.17 -9.34 -3.78
C PRO A 79 6.56 -8.09 -3.14
N LEU A 80 5.36 -8.24 -2.57
CA LEU A 80 4.75 -7.20 -1.76
C LEU A 80 5.61 -6.86 -0.54
N ALA A 81 5.55 -5.59 -0.11
CA ALA A 81 6.23 -5.12 1.08
C ALA A 81 5.72 -5.86 2.33
N SER A 82 6.63 -6.24 3.22
CA SER A 82 6.27 -6.92 4.47
C SER A 82 5.44 -6.03 5.40
N ILE A 83 5.62 -4.72 5.32
CA ILE A 83 4.83 -3.73 6.05
C ILE A 83 4.21 -2.82 5.01
N MET A 84 2.89 -2.95 4.85
CA MET A 84 2.15 -2.14 3.89
C MET A 84 1.79 -0.79 4.51
N PRO A 85 2.00 0.32 3.79
CA PRO A 85 1.58 1.64 4.27
C PRO A 85 0.05 1.72 4.36
N THR A 86 -0.43 2.28 5.47
CA THR A 86 -1.87 2.43 5.76
C THR A 86 -2.55 3.40 4.80
N GLN A 87 -1.80 4.22 4.06
CA GLN A 87 -2.32 5.14 3.06
C GLN A 87 -2.88 4.43 1.82
N VAL A 88 -2.42 3.20 1.52
CA VAL A 88 -2.82 2.45 0.32
C VAL A 88 -3.61 1.18 0.64
N VAL A 89 -3.41 0.62 1.83
CA VAL A 89 -4.16 -0.55 2.32
C VAL A 89 -5.20 -0.09 3.34
N GLU A 90 -6.41 -0.63 3.23
CA GLU A 90 -7.44 -0.43 4.24
C GLU A 90 -7.05 -1.24 5.48
N THR A 91 -6.89 -0.55 6.60
CA THR A 91 -6.62 -1.19 7.88
C THR A 91 -7.79 -2.13 8.20
N PRO A 92 -7.57 -3.45 8.34
CA PRO A 92 -8.65 -4.38 8.62
C PRO A 92 -9.31 -3.98 9.95
N ALA A 93 -10.63 -3.85 9.95
CA ALA A 93 -11.36 -3.56 11.17
C ALA A 93 -11.24 -4.76 12.11
N VAL A 94 -10.65 -4.55 13.29
CA VAL A 94 -10.45 -5.61 14.29
C VAL A 94 -11.76 -5.80 15.08
N LYS A 95 -12.67 -6.61 14.53
CA LYS A 95 -14.03 -6.81 15.07
C LYS A 95 -14.18 -8.14 15.80
N GLY A 96 -14.28 -8.07 17.12
CA GLY A 96 -14.65 -9.21 17.96
C GLY A 96 -16.16 -9.52 17.92
N PRO A 97 -16.60 -10.59 18.61
CA PRO A 97 -15.76 -11.56 19.32
C PRO A 97 -14.90 -12.40 18.37
N PHE A 98 -13.78 -12.90 18.88
CA PHE A 98 -12.79 -13.67 18.13
C PHE A 98 -12.85 -15.15 18.45
N THR A 99 -12.66 -15.95 17.40
CA THR A 99 -12.53 -17.41 17.46
C THR A 99 -11.19 -17.84 16.87
N LEU A 100 -10.79 -19.09 17.11
CA LEU A 100 -9.59 -19.66 16.51
C LEU A 100 -10.00 -20.66 15.43
N ARG A 101 -9.29 -20.62 14.31
CA ARG A 101 -9.39 -21.59 13.22
C ARG A 101 -8.00 -22.15 12.93
N ALA A 102 -7.86 -23.47 12.97
CA ALA A 102 -6.61 -24.10 12.56
C ALA A 102 -6.36 -23.85 11.06
N SER A 103 -5.09 -23.67 10.68
CA SER A 103 -4.68 -23.46 9.28
C SER A 103 -3.79 -24.60 8.79
N ASP A 104 -2.58 -24.70 9.33
CA ASP A 104 -1.57 -25.71 8.99
C ASP A 104 -0.89 -26.25 10.28
N ALA A 105 0.21 -27.00 10.14
CA ALA A 105 0.82 -27.83 11.19
C ALA A 105 1.08 -27.13 12.54
N ASP A 106 1.21 -25.80 12.57
CA ASP A 106 1.40 -25.04 13.81
C ASP A 106 0.83 -23.61 13.77
N ASN A 107 0.18 -23.19 12.65
CA ASN A 107 -0.42 -21.87 12.55
C ASN A 107 -1.93 -21.89 12.83
N TRP A 108 -2.35 -20.91 13.63
CA TRP A 108 -3.72 -20.66 14.03
C TRP A 108 -4.15 -19.28 13.54
N HIS A 109 -5.32 -19.22 12.95
CA HIS A 109 -5.95 -17.97 12.54
C HIS A 109 -6.88 -17.49 13.65
N LEU A 110 -6.63 -16.26 14.13
CA LEU A 110 -7.61 -15.54 14.92
C LEU A 110 -8.62 -14.91 13.97
N VAL A 111 -9.87 -15.38 14.04
CA VAL A 111 -10.95 -15.00 13.13
C VAL A 111 -11.95 -14.11 13.87
N GLY A 112 -12.25 -12.95 13.30
CA GLY A 112 -13.25 -12.02 13.83
C GLY A 112 -14.69 -12.46 13.57
N ASN A 113 -15.65 -11.67 14.05
CA ASN A 113 -17.09 -11.87 13.83
C ASN A 113 -17.47 -11.87 12.33
N ASP A 114 -16.77 -11.07 11.53
CA ASP A 114 -16.93 -10.99 10.08
C ASP A 114 -16.32 -12.17 9.31
N ASN A 115 -15.86 -13.20 10.02
CA ASN A 115 -15.19 -14.39 9.48
C ASN A 115 -13.89 -14.08 8.72
N GLN A 116 -13.31 -12.88 8.91
CA GLN A 116 -12.01 -12.51 8.35
C GLN A 116 -10.88 -12.91 9.31
N VAL A 117 -9.75 -13.33 8.74
CA VAL A 117 -8.54 -13.61 9.51
C VAL A 117 -7.90 -12.29 9.91
N THR A 118 -7.80 -12.04 11.22
CA THR A 118 -7.21 -10.80 11.75
C THR A 118 -5.73 -10.99 12.08
N ILE A 119 -5.35 -12.13 12.68
CA ILE A 119 -3.98 -12.41 13.13
C ILE A 119 -3.66 -13.87 12.83
N VAL A 120 -2.46 -14.13 12.31
CA VAL A 120 -1.89 -15.48 12.21
C VAL A 120 -0.92 -15.69 13.37
N ILE A 121 -1.11 -16.76 14.14
CA ILE A 121 -0.41 -17.00 15.39
C ILE A 121 0.18 -18.40 15.35
N ARG A 122 1.45 -18.53 15.69
CA ARG A 122 2.12 -19.83 15.77
C ARG A 122 2.02 -20.42 17.18
N GLY A 123 1.65 -21.70 17.27
CA GLY A 123 1.47 -22.44 18.51
C GLY A 123 0.09 -22.25 19.14
N GLU A 124 -0.58 -23.36 19.46
CA GLU A 124 -1.94 -23.37 20.02
C GLU A 124 -2.04 -22.58 21.33
N ARG A 125 -1.08 -22.74 22.24
CA ARG A 125 -1.08 -22.03 23.54
C ARG A 125 -1.00 -20.51 23.36
N ASN A 126 -0.20 -20.05 22.40
CA ASN A 126 -0.10 -18.63 22.07
C ASN A 126 -1.41 -18.13 21.46
N ALA A 127 -1.99 -18.92 20.55
CA ALA A 127 -3.26 -18.60 19.91
C ALA A 127 -4.38 -18.44 20.94
N ASP A 128 -4.46 -19.33 21.92
CA ASP A 128 -5.44 -19.25 23.00
C ASP A 128 -5.24 -18.04 23.91
N ALA A 129 -3.98 -17.72 24.25
CA ALA A 129 -3.66 -16.54 25.05
C ALA A 129 -4.08 -15.26 24.32
N VAL A 130 -3.72 -15.11 23.04
CA VAL A 130 -4.10 -13.97 22.20
C VAL A 130 -5.62 -13.89 22.06
N LYS A 131 -6.33 -15.01 21.78
CA LYS A 131 -7.80 -15.04 21.72
C LYS A 131 -8.42 -14.47 22.99
N ARG A 132 -7.94 -14.90 24.17
CA ARG A 132 -8.46 -14.42 25.46
C ARG A 132 -8.25 -12.92 25.63
N VAL A 133 -7.03 -12.43 25.37
CA VAL A 133 -6.70 -10.99 25.49
C VAL A 133 -7.56 -10.16 24.54
N MET A 134 -7.66 -10.56 23.28
CA MET A 134 -8.45 -9.86 22.26
C MET A 134 -9.95 -9.83 22.60
N ASN A 135 -10.49 -10.93 23.13
CA ASN A 135 -11.88 -10.97 23.59
C ASN A 135 -12.14 -10.15 24.87
N ILE A 136 -11.15 -10.02 25.76
CA ILE A 136 -11.23 -9.09 26.90
C ILE A 136 -11.25 -7.65 26.39
N ALA A 137 -10.33 -7.29 25.49
CA ALA A 137 -10.25 -5.95 24.90
C ALA A 137 -11.54 -5.58 24.14
N HIS A 138 -12.12 -6.53 23.39
CA HIS A 138 -13.40 -6.36 22.73
C HIS A 138 -14.53 -6.06 23.72
N ARG A 139 -14.69 -6.88 24.77
CA ARG A 139 -15.74 -6.69 25.79
C ARG A 139 -15.56 -5.37 26.56
N ALA A 140 -14.32 -4.93 26.76
CA ALA A 140 -14.01 -3.65 27.39
C ALA A 140 -14.22 -2.44 26.46
N GLY A 141 -14.57 -2.63 25.18
CA GLY A 141 -14.73 -1.57 24.19
C GLY A 141 -13.41 -0.90 23.77
N ILE A 142 -12.26 -1.47 24.14
CA ILE A 142 -10.93 -0.89 23.84
C ILE A 142 -10.67 -0.89 22.34
N LEU A 143 -11.05 -1.97 21.64
CA LEU A 143 -10.84 -2.09 20.19
C LEU A 143 -11.60 -1.01 19.39
N ASN A 144 -12.79 -0.62 19.85
CA ASN A 144 -13.56 0.44 19.22
C ASN A 144 -12.83 1.79 19.38
N ARG A 145 -12.34 2.09 20.59
CA ARG A 145 -11.59 3.32 20.88
C ARG A 145 -10.30 3.42 20.06
N ILE A 146 -9.57 2.32 19.90
CA ILE A 146 -8.36 2.28 19.07
C ILE A 146 -8.73 2.56 17.61
N SER A 147 -9.79 1.93 17.09
CA SER A 147 -10.25 2.13 15.71
C SER A 147 -10.69 3.58 15.46
N GLU A 148 -11.42 4.17 16.39
CA GLU A 148 -11.85 5.58 16.33
C GLU A 148 -10.65 6.53 16.39
N SER A 149 -9.69 6.29 17.28
CA SER A 149 -8.47 7.09 17.39
C SER A 149 -7.62 7.02 16.11
N GLN A 150 -7.57 5.86 15.45
CA GLN A 150 -6.88 5.70 14.17
C GLN A 150 -7.60 6.48 13.07
N ALA A 151 -8.93 6.39 12.98
CA ALA A 151 -9.71 7.14 12.01
C ALA A 151 -9.54 8.67 12.16
N LEU A 152 -9.51 9.17 13.40
CA LEU A 152 -9.26 10.58 13.68
C LEU A 152 -7.84 11.01 13.28
N SER A 153 -6.85 10.15 13.52
CA SER A 153 -5.45 10.41 13.15
C SER A 153 -5.28 10.44 11.63
N GLU A 154 -5.97 9.56 10.91
CA GLU A 154 -5.98 9.52 9.44
C GLU A 154 -6.64 10.77 8.83
N GLN A 155 -7.77 11.23 9.39
CA GLN A 155 -8.42 12.48 8.96
C GLN A 155 -7.54 13.72 9.16
N HIS A 156 -6.76 13.74 10.24
CA HIS A 156 -5.86 14.85 10.51
C HIS A 156 -4.67 14.86 9.54
N GLN A 157 -4.14 13.70 9.17
CA GLN A 157 -3.08 13.58 8.15
C GLN A 157 -3.55 13.94 6.74
N SER A 158 -4.79 13.59 6.36
CA SER A 158 -5.32 13.94 5.04
C SER A 158 -5.58 15.44 4.87
N ASN A 159 -5.76 16.17 5.97
CA ASN A 159 -6.05 17.61 5.98
C ASN A 159 -4.82 18.49 6.21
N GLN A 160 -3.63 17.92 6.44
CA GLN A 160 -2.41 18.73 6.44
C GLN A 160 -2.10 19.15 4.99
N PRO A 161 -2.00 20.46 4.70
CA PRO A 161 -1.54 20.90 3.40
C PRO A 161 -0.16 20.29 3.15
N LEU A 162 0.03 19.72 1.95
CA LEU A 162 1.35 19.24 1.51
C LEU A 162 2.32 20.41 1.68
N ALA A 163 3.13 20.36 2.73
CA ALA A 163 4.21 21.30 2.91
C ALA A 163 5.04 21.24 1.62
N GLU A 164 5.06 22.36 0.92
CA GLU A 164 5.83 22.58 -0.28
C GLU A 164 7.27 22.18 0.06
N VAL A 165 7.71 21.02 -0.44
CA VAL A 165 9.08 20.56 -0.24
C VAL A 165 9.91 21.53 -1.08
N ALA A 166 10.39 22.58 -0.42
CA ALA A 166 11.36 23.49 -0.98
C ALA A 166 12.54 22.64 -1.48
N SER A 167 12.64 22.55 -2.80
CA SER A 167 13.79 21.97 -3.48
C SER A 167 14.98 22.88 -3.19
N ASP A 168 15.79 22.53 -2.19
CA ASP A 168 17.14 23.06 -2.02
C ASP A 168 17.99 22.54 -3.18
N ASP A 169 17.86 23.20 -4.32
CA ASP A 169 18.74 23.08 -5.47
C ASP A 169 19.86 24.12 -5.30
N ALA A 170 20.81 23.80 -4.42
CA ALA A 170 22.03 24.59 -4.23
C ALA A 170 23.25 23.66 -4.34
N SER A 171 23.52 23.17 -5.56
CA SER A 171 24.84 22.66 -5.93
C SER A 171 25.58 23.73 -6.74
N THR A 172 26.22 24.62 -6.00
CA THR A 172 27.26 25.53 -6.48
C THR A 172 28.41 24.69 -7.03
N SER A 173 28.48 24.53 -8.35
CA SER A 173 29.66 23.97 -9.02
C SER A 173 30.69 25.10 -9.20
N GLU A 174 31.80 24.99 -8.48
CA GLU A 174 32.95 25.88 -8.53
C GLU A 174 33.62 25.93 -9.91
N PHE A 175 33.97 27.15 -10.30
CA PHE A 175 34.87 27.50 -11.40
C PHE A 175 36.27 26.91 -11.19
N GLN A 176 36.82 26.23 -12.20
CA GLN A 176 38.27 26.13 -12.39
C GLN A 176 38.69 26.85 -13.68
N ILE A 177 39.41 27.96 -13.50
CA ILE A 177 40.07 28.72 -14.56
C ILE A 177 41.40 28.02 -14.89
N TYR A 178 41.54 27.50 -16.10
CA TYR A 178 42.84 27.09 -16.65
C TYR A 178 43.56 28.33 -17.19
N GLN A 179 44.73 28.65 -16.61
CA GLN A 179 45.69 29.54 -17.26
C GLN A 179 46.55 28.73 -18.23
N SER A 180 46.63 29.18 -19.48
CA SER A 180 47.59 28.68 -20.48
C SER A 180 48.80 29.61 -20.51
N THR A 181 49.99 29.02 -20.57
CA THR A 181 51.29 29.65 -20.81
C THR A 181 51.53 29.84 -22.30
#